data_AF-A0A6V8NQG0-F1
#
_entry.id   AF-A0A6V8NQG0-F1
#
_cell.length_a   1.000
_cell.length_b   1.000
_cell.length_c   1.000
_cell.angle_alpha   90.00
_cell.angle_beta   90.00
_cell.angle_gamma   90.00
#
_symmetry.space_group_name_H-M   'P 1'
#
loop_
_entity.id
_entity.type
_entity.pdbx_description
1 polymer ?
#
loop_
_entity_poly.entity_id
_entity_poly.type
_entity_poly.pdbx_seq_one_letter_code
_entity_poly.pdbx_strand_id
1 'polypeptide(L)'
;SDVTVGTVMEKTRTDLTKWFLAIYLIAHDKRGISAHKLSEEIEVSYKTAWLILHKIRRAMRKRDAEYSLAGIVELDDAFLELLLKVESAVVARKKTKY
;
A
#
# COMPACT_ATOMS: atom_id res chain seq x y z
N SER A 1 -10.43 -17.41 24.65
CA SER A 1 -9.39 -16.66 23.92
C SER A 1 -10.09 -15.81 22.87
N ASP A 2 -9.72 -14.54 22.75
CA ASP A 2 -10.22 -13.69 21.67
C ASP A 2 -9.60 -14.15 20.34
N VAL A 3 -10.41 -14.22 19.27
CA VAL A 3 -9.98 -14.68 17.94
C VAL A 3 -9.00 -13.72 17.26
N THR A 4 -8.86 -12.51 17.77
CA THR A 4 -7.95 -11.50 17.22
C THR A 4 -6.52 -11.60 17.76
N VAL A 5 -6.27 -12.40 18.81
CA VAL A 5 -4.95 -12.52 19.45
C VAL A 5 -3.92 -13.06 18.45
N GLY A 6 -2.75 -12.40 18.36
CA GLY A 6 -1.68 -12.78 17.43
C GLY A 6 -1.92 -12.36 15.98
N THR A 7 -3.04 -11.68 15.68
CA THR A 7 -3.36 -11.20 14.33
C THR A 7 -3.06 -9.69 14.19
N VAL A 8 -3.10 -9.18 12.95
CA VAL A 8 -3.02 -7.72 12.69
C VAL A 8 -4.15 -6.94 13.38
N MET A 9 -5.25 -7.61 13.72
CA MET A 9 -6.46 -7.07 14.34
C MET A 9 -6.41 -7.11 15.87
N GLU A 10 -5.32 -7.61 16.47
CA GLU A 10 -5.20 -7.72 17.92
C GLU A 10 -5.46 -6.37 18.63
N LYS A 11 -6.25 -6.43 19.72
CA LYS A 11 -6.68 -5.28 20.55
C LYS A 11 -7.44 -4.20 19.77
N THR A 12 -8.08 -4.57 18.67
CA THR A 12 -8.94 -3.64 17.94
C THR A 12 -10.27 -3.43 18.65
N ARG A 13 -10.82 -2.22 18.52
CA ARG A 13 -12.21 -1.89 18.88
C ARG A 13 -13.09 -1.70 17.65
N THR A 14 -12.52 -1.88 16.46
CA THR A 14 -13.22 -1.77 15.19
C THR A 14 -13.77 -3.14 14.80
N ASP A 15 -15.02 -3.19 14.37
CA ASP A 15 -15.68 -4.43 13.94
C ASP A 15 -14.88 -5.18 12.88
N LEU A 16 -14.85 -6.52 12.99
CA LEU A 16 -14.11 -7.37 12.08
C LEU A 16 -14.58 -7.26 10.63
N THR A 17 -15.87 -7.00 10.40
CA THR A 17 -16.41 -6.73 9.06
C THR A 17 -15.71 -5.56 8.38
N LYS A 18 -15.43 -4.48 9.12
CA LYS A 18 -14.69 -3.31 8.62
C LYS A 18 -13.22 -3.65 8.35
N TRP A 19 -12.62 -4.54 9.15
CA TRP A 19 -11.28 -5.04 8.88
C TRP A 19 -11.22 -5.87 7.59
N PHE A 20 -12.17 -6.79 7.39
CA PHE A 20 -12.21 -7.59 6.17
C PHE A 20 -12.44 -6.73 4.93
N LEU A 21 -13.33 -5.73 5.02
CA LEU A 21 -13.52 -4.75 3.95
C LEU A 21 -12.24 -3.94 3.68
N ALA A 22 -11.56 -3.47 4.74
CA ALA A 22 -10.29 -2.75 4.59
C ALA A 22 -9.22 -3.60 3.89
N ILE A 23 -9.09 -4.88 4.28
CA ILE A 23 -8.16 -5.83 3.66
C ILE A 23 -8.49 -6.00 2.18
N TYR A 24 -9.76 -6.19 1.85
CA TYR A 24 -10.21 -6.31 0.46
C TYR A 24 -9.86 -5.07 -0.37
N LEU A 25 -10.20 -3.88 0.12
CA LEU A 25 -9.93 -2.61 -0.58
C LEU A 25 -8.43 -2.36 -0.79
N ILE A 26 -7.60 -2.69 0.20
CA ILE A 26 -6.14 -2.51 0.12
C ILE A 26 -5.50 -3.52 -0.83
N ALA A 27 -5.97 -4.77 -0.87
CA ALA A 27 -5.41 -5.83 -1.70
C ALA A 27 -5.84 -5.73 -3.17
N HIS A 28 -7.00 -5.14 -3.45
CA HIS A 28 -7.57 -5.10 -4.80
C HIS A 28 -7.06 -3.91 -5.65
N ASP A 29 -6.73 -2.78 -5.03
CA ASP A 29 -6.31 -1.59 -5.77
C ASP A 29 -4.82 -1.66 -6.15
N LYS A 30 -4.55 -1.79 -7.46
CA LYS A 30 -3.17 -1.80 -8.03
C LYS A 30 -2.36 -0.53 -7.71
N ARG A 31 -3.02 0.61 -7.48
CA ARG A 31 -2.39 1.89 -7.12
C ARG A 31 -2.37 2.13 -5.61
N GLY A 32 -3.14 1.36 -4.87
CA GLY A 32 -3.33 1.45 -3.43
C GLY A 32 -4.31 2.55 -3.02
N ILE A 33 -4.99 2.31 -1.89
CA ILE A 33 -5.99 3.24 -1.33
C ILE A 33 -5.35 4.27 -0.37
N SER A 34 -5.88 5.50 -0.37
CA SER A 34 -5.50 6.54 0.60
C SER A 34 -6.21 6.33 1.95
N ALA A 35 -5.62 6.80 3.05
CA ALA A 35 -6.25 6.69 4.37
C ALA A 35 -7.57 7.47 4.46
N HIS A 36 -7.69 8.58 3.72
CA HIS A 36 -8.92 9.35 3.62
C HIS A 36 -10.01 8.55 2.92
N LYS A 37 -9.72 8.01 1.73
CA LYS A 37 -10.70 7.19 0.99
C LYS A 37 -11.11 5.98 1.81
N LEU A 38 -10.14 5.29 2.43
CA LEU A 38 -10.43 4.18 3.32
C LEU A 38 -11.36 4.59 4.48
N SER A 39 -11.16 5.77 5.08
CA SER A 39 -12.01 6.25 6.18
C SER A 39 -13.46 6.47 5.78
N GLU A 40 -13.71 6.91 4.56
CA GLU A 40 -15.06 7.02 3.99
C GLU A 40 -15.67 5.63 3.75
N GLU A 41 -14.93 4.74 3.09
CA GLU A 41 -15.42 3.42 2.68
C GLU A 41 -15.78 2.49 3.86
N ILE A 42 -15.02 2.54 4.97
CA ILE A 42 -15.28 1.71 6.15
C ILE A 42 -15.96 2.48 7.30
N GLU A 43 -16.32 3.73 7.07
CA GLU A 43 -17.01 4.61 8.02
C GLU A 43 -16.32 4.65 9.39
N VAL A 44 -15.09 5.13 9.43
CA VAL A 44 -14.31 5.34 10.67
C VAL A 44 -13.59 6.68 10.65
N SER A 45 -13.07 7.11 11.79
CA SER A 45 -12.21 8.29 11.80
C SER A 45 -10.97 8.09 10.92
N TYR A 46 -10.49 9.17 10.30
CA TYR A 46 -9.24 9.17 9.53
C TYR A 46 -8.08 8.52 10.29
N LYS A 47 -7.94 8.84 11.59
CA LYS A 47 -6.88 8.30 12.45
C LYS A 47 -6.98 6.77 12.58
N THR A 48 -8.20 6.24 12.72
CA THR A 48 -8.45 4.80 12.76
C THR A 48 -8.11 4.15 11.42
N ALA A 49 -8.59 4.72 10.31
CA ALA A 49 -8.31 4.22 8.96
C ALA A 49 -6.80 4.20 8.67
N TRP A 50 -6.09 5.27 9.04
CA TRP A 50 -4.64 5.36 8.89
C TRP A 50 -3.93 4.23 9.66
N LEU A 51 -4.32 3.97 10.92
CA LEU A 51 -3.74 2.90 11.72
C LEU A 51 -3.99 1.51 11.10
N ILE A 52 -5.22 1.25 10.64
CA ILE A 52 -5.60 0.01 9.95
C ILE A 52 -4.76 -0.18 8.69
N LEU A 53 -4.69 0.85 7.84
CA LEU A 53 -3.92 0.86 6.60
C LEU A 53 -2.44 0.54 6.84
N HIS A 54 -1.84 1.16 7.86
CA HIS A 54 -0.44 0.90 8.24
C HIS A 54 -0.21 -0.51 8.75
N LYS A 55 -1.11 -1.03 9.60
CA LYS A 55 -1.01 -2.41 10.11
C LYS A 55 -1.04 -3.42 8.96
N ILE A 56 -1.97 -3.27 8.03
CA ILE A 56 -2.12 -4.18 6.87
C ILE A 56 -0.90 -4.09 5.96
N ARG A 57 -0.48 -2.88 5.56
CA ARG A 57 0.71 -2.69 4.72
C ARG A 57 1.99 -3.21 5.36
N ARG A 58 2.14 -3.05 6.69
CA ARG A 58 3.27 -3.61 7.42
C ARG A 58 3.26 -5.14 7.39
N ALA A 59 2.10 -5.76 7.53
CA ALA A 59 1.96 -7.22 7.44
C ALA A 59 2.31 -7.74 6.04
N MET A 60 1.81 -7.08 4.98
CA MET A 60 2.17 -7.39 3.59
C MET A 60 3.68 -7.27 3.36
N ARG A 61 4.29 -6.13 3.74
CA ARG A 61 5.74 -5.94 3.62
C ARG A 61 6.55 -7.00 4.35
N LYS A 62 6.13 -7.37 5.57
CA LYS A 62 6.81 -8.43 6.33
C LYS A 62 6.76 -9.75 5.58
N ARG A 63 5.61 -10.09 4.99
CA ARG A 63 5.44 -11.30 4.20
C ARG A 63 6.28 -11.27 2.92
N ASP A 64 6.26 -10.16 2.19
CA ASP A 64 7.05 -10.01 0.96
C ASP A 64 8.55 -10.12 1.23
N ALA A 65 9.03 -9.63 2.38
CA ALA A 65 10.43 -9.73 2.78
C ALA A 65 10.89 -11.18 3.05
N GLU A 66 9.98 -12.13 3.24
CA GLU A 66 10.30 -13.57 3.36
C GLU A 66 10.57 -14.21 1.98
N TYR A 67 10.21 -13.53 0.89
CA TYR A 67 10.38 -14.02 -0.47
C TYR A 67 11.44 -13.22 -1.22
N SER A 68 12.36 -13.92 -1.88
CA SER A 68 13.26 -13.34 -2.86
C SER A 68 12.87 -13.84 -4.24
N LEU A 69 12.65 -12.92 -5.18
CA LEU A 69 12.43 -13.27 -6.58
C LEU A 69 13.74 -13.83 -7.16
N ALA A 70 13.65 -14.94 -7.90
CA ALA A 70 14.79 -15.61 -8.52
C ALA A 70 14.45 -16.06 -9.94
N GLY A 71 15.46 -16.15 -10.82
CA GLY A 71 15.27 -16.47 -12.23
C GLY A 71 15.00 -15.23 -13.09
N ILE A 72 14.25 -15.41 -14.17
CA ILE A 72 13.83 -14.31 -15.05
C ILE A 72 12.64 -13.61 -14.37
N VAL A 73 12.79 -12.34 -14.05
CA VAL A 73 11.76 -11.51 -13.42
C VAL A 73 11.32 -10.47 -14.43
N GLU A 74 10.08 -10.58 -14.89
CA GLU A 74 9.44 -9.57 -15.72
C GLU A 74 8.68 -8.60 -14.83
N LEU A 75 8.97 -7.31 -14.96
CA LEU A 75 8.25 -6.24 -14.32
C LEU A 75 7.25 -5.69 -15.33
N ASP A 76 5.96 -5.78 -15.03
CA ASP A 76 4.92 -5.07 -15.79
C ASP A 76 5.00 -3.55 -15.49
N ASP A 77 4.53 -2.73 -16.42
CA ASP A 77 4.62 -1.26 -16.34
C ASP A 77 3.84 -0.73 -15.13
N ALA A 78 4.52 -0.63 -13.98
CA ALA A 78 4.12 0.27 -12.93
C ALA A 78 4.27 1.69 -13.50
N PHE A 79 3.15 2.40 -13.64
CA PHE A 79 3.07 3.77 -14.15
C PHE A 79 3.99 4.72 -13.34
N LEU A 80 5.27 4.73 -13.67
CA LEU A 80 6.33 5.56 -13.12
C LEU A 80 6.43 6.81 -14.00
N GLU A 81 5.35 7.58 -14.05
CA GLU A 81 5.29 8.86 -14.75
C GLU A 81 6.37 9.84 -14.25
N LEU A 82 6.93 9.59 -13.05
CA LEU A 82 8.02 10.37 -12.47
C LEU A 82 9.38 10.06 -13.11
N LEU A 83 9.67 8.81 -13.48
CA LEU A 83 10.98 8.44 -14.07
C LEU A 83 11.15 9.05 -15.47
N LEU A 84 10.10 8.99 -16.29
CA LEU A 84 10.12 9.63 -17.62
C LEU A 84 10.26 11.16 -17.52
N LYS A 85 9.63 11.80 -16.52
CA LYS A 85 9.79 13.24 -16.27
C LYS A 85 11.20 13.60 -15.79
N VAL A 86 11.81 12.77 -14.93
CA VAL A 86 13.18 13.00 -14.43
C VAL A 86 14.21 12.82 -15.55
N GLU A 87 14.09 11.77 -16.38
CA GLU A 87 15.00 11.56 -17.51
C GLU A 87 14.87 12.68 -18.55
N SER A 88 13.64 13.08 -18.89
CA SER A 88 13.39 14.18 -19.81
C SER A 88 13.99 15.51 -19.31
N ALA A 89 13.90 15.78 -18.00
CA ALA A 89 14.49 16.97 -17.38
C ALA A 89 16.02 16.92 -17.34
N VAL A 90 16.62 15.75 -17.07
CA VAL A 90 18.09 15.57 -17.09
C VAL A 90 18.64 15.70 -18.51
N VAL A 91 17.95 15.16 -19.52
CA VAL A 91 18.35 15.25 -20.93
C VAL A 91 18.21 16.69 -21.44
N ALA A 92 17.13 17.40 -21.08
CA ALA A 92 16.95 18.81 -21.45
C ALA A 92 18.04 19.72 -20.86
N ARG A 93 18.51 19.43 -19.64
CA ARG A 93 19.58 20.19 -18.96
C ARG A 93 20.97 19.95 -19.56
N LYS A 94 21.19 18.84 -20.26
CA LYS A 94 22.46 18.55 -20.97
C LYS A 94 22.55 19.23 -22.34
N LYS A 95 21.41 19.49 -23.00
CA LYS A 95 21.37 20.15 -24.33
C LYS A 95 21.59 21.67 -24.29
N THR A 96 21.54 22.30 -23.12
CA THR A 96 21.72 23.76 -22.95
C THR A 96 23.18 24.19 -22.70
N LYS A 97 24.15 23.27 -22.83
CA LYS A 97 25.56 23.52 -22.49
C LYS A 97 26.55 23.36 -23.67
N TYR A 98 26.04 23.33 -24.90
CA TYR A 98 26.83 23.48 -26.12
C TYR A 98 26.12 24.45 -27.07
#